data_AF-W2ZCE1-F1
#
_entry.id   AF-W2ZCE1-F1
#
_cell.length_a   1.000
_cell.length_b   1.000
_cell.length_c   1.000
_cell.angle_alpha   90.00
_cell.angle_beta   90.00
_cell.angle_gamma   90.00
#
_symmetry.space_group_name_H-M   'P 1'
#
loop_
_entity.id
_entity.type
_entity.pdbx_description
1 polymer ?
#
loop_
_entity_poly.entity_id
_entity_poly.type
_entity_poly.pdbx_seq_one_letter_code
_entity_poly.pdbx_strand_id
1 'polypeptide(L)'
;SFDTRVNGGVERVRQRQCKVCSIYKPSYKKRGGTSTYYCPKCSEGKRGLVTLCNKVRNYEQNDGLTCGQIWHITWRNGEFAPKAGNVRDRGVGISNDSK
;
A
#
# COMPACT_ATOMS: atom_id res chain seq x y z
N SER A 1 9.97 -4.56 3.24
CA SER A 1 10.57 -3.70 4.28
C SER A 1 9.50 -3.30 5.31
N PHE A 2 9.91 -2.84 6.49
CA PHE A 2 9.04 -2.42 7.59
C PHE A 2 9.23 -0.92 7.90
N ASP A 3 8.15 -0.24 8.28
CA ASP A 3 8.15 1.16 8.70
C ASP A 3 8.03 1.23 10.22
N THR A 4 9.00 1.81 10.92
CA THR A 4 9.01 1.91 12.39
C THR A 4 8.78 3.34 12.89
N ARG A 5 8.46 3.48 14.17
CA ARG A 5 8.43 4.77 14.88
C ARG A 5 8.98 4.57 16.28
N VAL A 6 9.79 5.52 16.74
CA VAL A 6 10.12 5.64 18.15
C VAL A 6 9.11 6.56 18.84
N ASN A 7 8.55 6.11 19.96
CA ASN A 7 7.74 6.94 20.85
C ASN A 7 8.15 6.66 22.30
N GLY A 8 8.64 7.68 23.00
CA GLY A 8 9.13 7.55 24.38
C GLY A 8 10.23 6.50 24.53
N GLY A 9 11.17 6.45 23.58
CA GLY A 9 12.27 5.47 23.59
C GLY A 9 11.91 4.05 23.11
N VAL A 10 10.63 3.76 22.87
CA VAL A 10 10.20 2.44 22.38
C VAL A 10 9.96 2.47 20.87
N GLU A 11 10.71 1.64 20.14
CA GLU A 11 10.52 1.43 18.71
C GLU A 11 9.36 0.46 18.44
N ARG A 12 8.43 0.86 17.57
CA ARG A 12 7.29 0.03 17.16
C ARG A 12 7.11 0.03 15.65
N VAL A 13 6.87 -1.15 15.10
CA VAL A 13 6.48 -1.29 13.69
C VAL A 13 5.09 -0.71 13.48
N ARG A 14 4.96 0.12 12.46
CA ARG A 14 3.71 0.81 12.15
C ARG A 14 2.81 -0.07 11.30
N GLN A 15 1.54 -0.12 11.68
CA GLN A 15 0.48 -0.65 10.84
C GLN A 15 -0.01 0.44 9.87
N ARG A 16 -0.01 0.13 8.58
CA ARG A 16 -0.44 1.01 7.49
C ARG A 16 -1.54 0.34 6.68
N GLN A 17 -2.40 1.12 6.03
CA GLN A 17 -3.45 0.55 5.16
C GLN A 17 -2.83 -0.07 3.92
N CYS A 18 -3.21 -1.31 3.62
CA CYS A 18 -2.82 -1.99 2.39
C CYS A 18 -3.54 -1.37 1.20
N LYS A 19 -2.81 -0.99 0.15
CA LYS A 19 -3.39 -0.33 -1.04
C LYS A 19 -4.45 -1.18 -1.72
N VAL A 20 -4.16 -2.47 -1.95
CA VAL A 20 -5.12 -3.41 -2.55
C VAL A 20 -6.32 -3.62 -1.65
N CYS A 21 -6.13 -3.84 -0.34
CA CYS A 21 -7.26 -4.02 0.56
C CYS A 21 -8.13 -2.77 0.69
N SER A 22 -7.57 -1.57 0.51
CA SER A 22 -8.34 -0.33 0.48
C SER A 22 -9.20 -0.21 -0.78
N ILE A 23 -8.73 -0.74 -1.92
CA ILE A 23 -9.47 -0.77 -3.19
C ILE A 23 -10.61 -1.78 -3.14
N TYR A 24 -10.32 -3.02 -2.75
CA TYR A 24 -11.35 -4.07 -2.63
C TYR A 24 -12.21 -3.95 -1.37
N LYS A 25 -12.03 -2.91 -0.56
CA LYS A 25 -12.83 -2.72 0.65
C LYS A 25 -14.30 -2.52 0.24
N PRO A 26 -15.25 -3.33 0.76
CA PRO A 26 -16.66 -3.07 0.56
C PRO A 26 -17.07 -1.69 1.07
N SER A 27 -18.07 -1.08 0.43
CA SER A 27 -18.57 0.27 0.75
C SER A 27 -18.96 0.44 2.23
N TYR A 28 -19.54 -0.59 2.84
CA TYR A 28 -19.98 -0.57 4.24
C TYR A 28 -18.84 -0.56 5.28
N LYS A 29 -17.62 -0.98 4.91
CA LYS A 29 -16.50 -0.96 5.86
C LYS A 29 -15.87 0.42 5.91
N LYS A 30 -15.39 0.87 7.07
CA LYS A 30 -14.68 2.15 7.18
C LYS A 30 -13.24 2.08 6.65
N ARG A 31 -12.53 0.97 6.86
CA ARG A 31 -11.10 0.79 6.46
C ARG A 31 -10.84 -0.55 5.79
N GLY A 32 -9.87 -0.56 4.88
CA GLY A 32 -9.30 -1.80 4.33
C GLY A 32 -8.38 -2.48 5.36
N GLY A 33 -7.88 -3.66 5.00
CA GLY A 33 -6.87 -4.36 5.80
C GLY A 33 -5.57 -3.56 5.95
N THR A 34 -4.86 -3.78 7.05
CA THR A 34 -3.54 -3.17 7.30
C THR A 34 -2.40 -4.16 7.13
N SER A 35 -1.19 -3.64 6.98
CA SER A 35 0.06 -4.38 6.93
C SER A 35 1.18 -3.56 7.60
N THR A 36 2.16 -4.25 8.16
CA THR A 36 3.45 -3.66 8.55
C THR A 36 4.44 -3.59 7.39
N TYR A 37 4.18 -4.33 6.32
CA TYR A 37 5.06 -4.45 5.17
C TYR A 37 4.75 -3.40 4.10
N TYR A 38 5.81 -2.85 3.53
CA TYR A 38 5.73 -2.02 2.32
C TYR A 38 6.77 -2.47 1.28
N CYS A 39 6.54 -2.09 0.04
CA CYS A 39 7.46 -2.30 -1.08
C CYS A 39 8.35 -1.05 -1.28
N PRO A 40 9.67 -1.13 -1.00
CA PRO A 40 10.58 0.00 -1.17
C PRO A 40 10.60 0.55 -2.59
N LYS A 41 10.76 -0.33 -3.59
CA LYS A 41 10.81 0.04 -5.01
C LYS A 41 9.55 0.80 -5.44
N CYS A 42 8.36 0.31 -5.07
CA CYS A 42 7.12 1.02 -5.41
C CYS A 42 6.88 2.31 -4.61
N SER A 43 7.63 2.53 -3.53
CA SER A 43 7.53 3.72 -2.67
C SER A 43 8.55 4.79 -3.06
N GLU A 44 9.56 4.45 -3.86
CA GLU A 44 10.57 5.38 -4.35
C GLU A 44 9.92 6.53 -5.13
N GLY A 45 10.41 7.75 -4.90
CA GLY A 45 9.85 8.98 -5.48
C GLY A 45 8.46 9.39 -4.95
N LYS A 46 7.76 8.55 -4.17
CA LYS A 46 6.43 8.88 -3.64
C LYS A 46 6.52 9.53 -2.27
N ARG A 47 5.60 10.45 -1.96
CA ARG A 47 5.45 11.04 -0.61
C ARG A 47 4.98 10.05 0.46
N GLY A 48 4.77 8.78 0.11
CA GLY A 48 4.30 7.78 1.04
C GLY A 48 4.60 6.36 0.60
N LEU A 49 4.60 5.47 1.59
CA LEU A 49 4.88 4.06 1.39
C LEU A 49 3.74 3.34 0.66
N VAL A 50 4.10 2.50 -0.31
CA VAL A 50 3.22 1.51 -0.93
C VAL A 50 3.18 0.29 -0.02
N THR A 51 2.28 0.34 0.95
CA THR A 51 1.99 -0.74 1.88
C THR A 51 1.15 -1.83 1.22
N LEU A 52 1.62 -3.08 1.28
CA LEU A 52 0.98 -4.26 0.71
C LEU A 52 1.00 -5.38 1.76
N CYS A 53 -0.08 -6.16 1.86
CA CYS A 53 -0.11 -7.32 2.74
C CYS A 53 0.21 -8.61 1.96
N ASN A 54 0.95 -9.53 2.57
CA ASN A 54 1.25 -10.83 1.97
C ASN A 54 0.19 -11.88 2.37
N LYS A 55 -1.09 -11.52 2.21
CA LYS A 55 -2.22 -12.41 2.53
C LYS A 55 -3.06 -12.60 1.29
N VAL A 56 -3.39 -13.86 1.00
CA VAL A 56 -4.44 -14.23 0.05
C VAL A 56 -5.78 -13.79 0.63
N ARG A 57 -6.61 -13.15 -0.20
CA ARG A 57 -7.88 -12.53 0.21
C ARG A 57 -9.07 -12.97 -0.64
N ASN A 58 -8.84 -13.85 -1.62
CA ASN A 58 -9.82 -14.38 -2.58
C ASN A 58 -10.69 -13.27 -3.19
N TYR A 59 -10.04 -12.23 -3.73
CA TYR A 59 -10.76 -11.17 -4.42
C TYR A 59 -11.24 -11.69 -5.77
N GLU A 60 -12.44 -11.27 -6.17
CA GLU A 60 -12.99 -11.61 -7.49
C GLU A 60 -11.99 -11.22 -8.60
N GLN A 61 -11.82 -12.11 -9.58
CA GLN A 61 -10.83 -12.00 -10.68
C GLN A 61 -9.35 -12.07 -10.25
N ASN A 62 -9.05 -12.22 -8.95
CA ASN A 62 -7.69 -12.27 -8.39
C ASN A 62 -7.60 -13.34 -7.30
N ASP A 63 -8.32 -14.45 -7.49
CA ASP A 63 -8.36 -15.54 -6.54
C ASP A 63 -6.98 -16.21 -6.39
N GLY A 64 -6.66 -16.68 -5.19
CA GLY A 64 -5.36 -17.28 -4.87
C GLY A 64 -4.17 -16.30 -4.84
N LEU A 65 -4.34 -15.03 -5.22
CA LEU A 65 -3.26 -14.04 -5.21
C LEU A 65 -3.19 -13.28 -3.88
N THR A 66 -1.97 -13.01 -3.42
CA THR A 66 -1.72 -12.05 -2.33
C THR A 66 -1.91 -10.61 -2.82
N CYS A 67 -2.16 -9.67 -1.90
CA CYS A 67 -2.18 -8.25 -2.29
C CYS A 67 -0.85 -7.76 -2.88
N GLY A 68 0.28 -8.36 -2.51
CA GLY A 68 1.56 -8.07 -3.16
C GLY A 68 1.54 -8.45 -4.64
N GLN A 69 1.12 -9.69 -4.94
CA GLN A 69 1.03 -10.20 -6.31
C GLN A 69 0.03 -9.41 -7.15
N ILE A 70 -1.16 -9.09 -6.62
CA ILE A 70 -2.15 -8.27 -7.34
C ILE A 70 -1.55 -6.91 -7.71
N TRP A 71 -0.87 -6.24 -6.77
CA TRP A 71 -0.28 -4.93 -7.03
C TRP A 71 0.83 -4.99 -8.09
N HIS A 72 1.72 -5.98 -8.00
CA HIS A 72 2.89 -6.08 -8.86
C HIS A 72 2.57 -6.66 -10.23
N ILE A 73 1.77 -7.72 -10.29
CA ILE A 73 1.49 -8.50 -11.49
C ILE A 73 0.24 -7.94 -12.18
N THR A 74 -0.92 -8.07 -11.54
CA THR A 74 -2.21 -7.67 -12.16
C THR A 74 -2.26 -6.17 -12.45
N TRP A 75 -1.77 -5.34 -11.52
CA TRP A 75 -1.85 -3.88 -11.64
C TRP A 75 -0.55 -3.24 -12.14
N ARG A 76 0.43 -4.04 -12.61
CA ARG A 76 1.75 -3.61 -13.09
C ARG A 76 2.37 -2.52 -12.21
N ASN A 77 2.74 -2.90 -10.99
CA ASN A 77 3.30 -2.00 -9.97
C ASN A 77 2.38 -0.83 -9.56
N GLY A 78 1.08 -0.95 -9.79
CA GLY A 78 0.06 0.04 -9.43
C GLY A 78 -0.35 0.98 -10.55
N GLU A 79 0.23 0.86 -11.75
CA GLU A 79 -0.15 1.65 -12.93
C GLU A 79 -1.62 1.43 -13.33
N PHE A 80 -2.09 0.19 -13.24
CA PHE A 80 -3.47 -0.20 -13.55
C PHE A 80 -4.33 -0.41 -12.30
N ALA A 81 -3.88 0.08 -11.14
CA ALA A 81 -4.68 0.00 -9.93
C ALA A 81 -5.95 0.84 -10.09
N PRO A 82 -7.14 0.31 -9.72
CA PRO A 82 -8.36 1.09 -9.75
C PRO A 82 -8.23 2.38 -8.94
N LYS A 83 -8.57 3.53 -9.52
CA LYS A 83 -8.54 4.84 -8.86
C LYS A 83 -9.69 5.05 -7.86
N ALA A 84 -10.35 3.97 -7.42
CA ALA A 84 -11.50 4.02 -6.54
C ALA A 84 -11.19 4.82 -5.24
N GLY A 85 -12.10 5.73 -4.90
CA GLY A 85 -11.88 6.99 -4.18
C GLY A 85 -11.48 6.96 -2.70
N ASN A 86 -10.72 5.98 -2.23
CA ASN A 86 -10.21 5.96 -0.86
C ASN A 86 -8.72 5.60 -0.74
N VAL A 87 -8.03 5.37 -1.86
CA VAL A 87 -6.59 5.20 -1.86
C VAL A 87 -5.94 6.57 -1.75
N ARG A 88 -5.34 6.88 -0.60
CA ARG A 88 -4.47 8.05 -0.46
C ARG A 88 -3.23 7.83 -1.33
N ASP A 89 -3.29 8.26 -2.58
CA ASP A 89 -2.10 8.40 -3.39
C ASP A 89 -1.37 9.65 -2.93
N ARG A 90 -0.30 9.47 -2.16
CA ARG A 90 0.55 10.59 -1.78
C ARG A 90 1.47 10.75 -2.98
N GLY A 91 1.15 11.72 -3.85
CA GLY A 91 1.83 11.93 -5.12
C GLY A 91 3.35 12.02 -5.01
N VAL A 92 4.02 12.16 -6.16
CA VAL A 92 5.48 12.26 -6.22
C VAL A 92 5.95 13.38 -5.29
N GLY A 93 6.94 13.08 -4.45
CA GLY A 93 7.58 14.13 -3.66
C GLY A 93 8.39 14.94 -4.63
N ILE A 94 8.09 16.24 -4.78
CA ILE A 94 8.95 17.13 -5.54
C ILE A 94 10.31 17.10 -4.84
N SER A 95 11.26 16.35 -5.40
CA SER A 95 12.68 16.49 -5.10
C SER A 95 13.10 17.81 -5.72
N ASN A 96 13.26 18.83 -4.88
CA ASN A 96 13.87 20.09 -5.28
C ASN A 96 15.38 19.87 -5.47
N ASP A 97 15.75 19.21 -6.57
CA ASP A 97 17.11 19.20 -7.08
C ASP A 97 17.13 20.07 -8.35
N SER A 98 17.26 21.39 -8.14
CA SER A 98 17.68 22.37 -9.15
C SER A 98 17.91 23.74 -8.50
N LYS A 99 19.08 23.93 -7.89
CA LYS A 99 20.01 25.05 -8.18
C LYS A 99 21.27 24.93 -7.34
#